data_AF-A0A6B2VEU0-F1
#
_entry.id   AF-A0A6B2VEU0-F1
#
_cell.length_a   1.000
_cell.length_b   1.000
_cell.length_c   1.000
_cell.angle_alpha   90.00
_cell.angle_beta   90.00
_cell.angle_gamma   90.00
#
_symmetry.space_group_name_H-M   'P 1'
#
loop_
_entity.id
_entity.type
_entity.pdbx_description
1 polymer ?
#
loop_
_entity_poly.entity_id
_entity_poly.type
_entity_poly.pdbx_seq_one_letter_code
_entity_poly.pdbx_strand_id
1 'polypeptide(L)'
;TWELDDEAWEPFGEALRAWDEDGEADVVCPACAASVPLPEYRWADDYFAFGHLGFQFWNWPEFTDGFLTRFTRVLEGHRTVRVWGKL
;
A
#
# COMPACT_ATOMS: atom_id res chain seq x y z
N THR A 1 -17.49 -7.89 -26.23
CA THR A 1 -16.09 -7.69 -25.82
C THR A 1 -16.10 -6.53 -24.86
N TRP A 2 -15.44 -6.68 -23.71
CA TRP A 2 -15.23 -5.54 -22.81
C TRP A 2 -14.01 -4.75 -23.31
N GLU A 3 -14.11 -3.43 -23.34
CA GLU A 3 -13.02 -2.50 -23.66
C GLU A 3 -12.84 -1.55 -22.47
N LEU A 4 -11.58 -1.23 -22.16
CA LEU A 4 -11.25 -0.23 -21.16
C LEU A 4 -11.60 1.16 -21.71
N ASP A 5 -12.18 1.99 -20.86
CA ASP A 5 -12.32 3.41 -21.10
C ASP A 5 -11.10 4.11 -20.51
N ASP A 6 -10.17 4.50 -21.39
CA ASP A 6 -8.90 5.10 -20.99
C ASP A 6 -9.10 6.44 -20.26
N GLU A 7 -10.12 7.22 -20.64
CA GLU A 7 -10.41 8.52 -20.01
C GLU A 7 -11.00 8.33 -18.61
N ALA A 8 -11.86 7.33 -18.42
CA ALA A 8 -12.39 6.99 -17.11
C ALA A 8 -11.36 6.32 -16.18
N TRP A 9 -10.37 5.62 -16.76
CA TRP A 9 -9.33 4.90 -16.01
C TRP A 9 -8.19 5.81 -15.55
N GLU A 10 -7.85 6.85 -16.31
CA GLU A 10 -6.66 7.65 -16.04
C GLU A 10 -6.56 8.20 -14.60
N PRO A 11 -7.63 8.75 -13.97
CA PRO A 11 -7.55 9.27 -12.60
C PRO A 11 -7.24 8.20 -11.55
N PHE A 12 -7.72 6.97 -11.77
CA PHE A 12 -7.42 5.83 -10.91
C PHE A 12 -5.98 5.40 -11.05
N GLY A 13 -5.50 5.34 -12.30
CA GLY A 13 -4.10 5.06 -12.62
C GLY A 13 -3.15 6.09 -12.00
N GLU A 14 -3.51 7.36 -12.05
CA GLU A 14 -2.75 8.45 -11.41
C GLU A 14 -2.67 8.28 -9.89
N ALA A 15 -3.79 7.99 -9.21
CA ALA A 15 -3.81 7.82 -7.77
C ALA A 15 -3.12 6.52 -7.31
N LEU A 16 -3.30 5.41 -8.04
CA LEU A 16 -2.58 4.14 -7.86
C LEU A 16 -1.07 4.34 -7.84
N ARG A 17 -0.56 5.12 -8.79
CA ARG A 17 0.85 5.48 -8.86
C ARG A 17 1.25 6.32 -7.64
N ALA A 18 0.46 7.32 -7.26
CA ALA A 18 0.76 8.17 -6.10
C ALA A 18 0.75 7.41 -4.75
N TRP A 19 -0.15 6.43 -4.57
CA TRP A 19 -0.25 5.71 -3.30
C TRP A 19 0.87 4.69 -3.12
N ASP A 20 1.28 4.02 -4.20
CA ASP A 20 2.46 3.16 -4.17
C ASP A 20 3.73 3.98 -3.85
N GLU A 21 3.78 5.21 -4.36
CA GLU A 21 4.90 6.14 -4.18
C GLU A 21 4.99 6.70 -2.76
N ASP A 22 3.91 7.24 -2.20
CA ASP A 22 3.95 7.98 -0.93
C ASP A 22 3.29 7.24 0.25
N GLY A 23 2.69 6.08 -0.01
CA GLY A 23 1.80 5.39 0.94
C GLY A 23 0.47 6.12 1.16
N GLU A 24 0.28 7.25 0.47
CA GLU A 24 -0.85 8.17 0.56
C GLU A 24 -1.18 8.66 -0.86
N ALA A 25 -2.45 8.60 -1.23
CA ALA A 25 -2.98 9.29 -2.40
C ALA A 25 -4.48 9.41 -2.23
N ASP A 26 -5.09 10.30 -3.01
CA ASP A 26 -6.54 10.45 -3.09
C ASP A 26 -7.03 10.20 -4.51
N VAL A 27 -8.25 9.68 -4.63
CA VAL A 27 -9.01 9.55 -5.86
C VAL A 27 -10.26 10.41 -5.76
N VAL A 28 -10.60 11.11 -6.85
CA VAL A 28 -11.89 11.78 -6.98
C VAL A 28 -12.93 10.80 -7.52
N CYS A 29 -14.01 10.57 -6.76
CA CYS A 29 -15.09 9.68 -7.18
C CYS A 29 -15.85 10.24 -8.39
N PRO A 30 -15.92 9.53 -9.53
CA PRO A 30 -16.60 10.03 -10.72
C PRO A 30 -18.13 10.15 -10.55
N ALA A 31 -18.71 9.46 -9.56
CA ALA A 31 -20.17 9.49 -9.31
C ALA A 31 -20.63 10.65 -8.42
N CYS A 32 -19.77 11.13 -7.52
CA CYS A 32 -20.16 12.14 -6.51
C CYS A 32 -19.13 13.25 -6.25
N ALA A 33 -17.99 13.23 -6.94
CA ALA A 33 -16.88 14.19 -6.87
C ALA A 33 -16.17 14.29 -5.50
N ALA A 34 -16.37 13.32 -4.59
CA ALA A 34 -15.64 13.27 -3.32
C ALA A 34 -14.17 12.88 -3.54
N SER A 35 -13.23 13.56 -2.88
CA SER A 35 -11.84 13.10 -2.72
C SER A 35 -11.79 12.02 -1.65
N VAL A 36 -11.22 10.87 -1.96
CA VAL A 36 -11.15 9.72 -1.07
C VAL A 36 -9.73 9.16 -1.09
N PRO A 37 -9.08 8.90 0.06
CA PRO A 37 -7.78 8.23 0.06
C PRO A 37 -7.84 6.91 -0.72
N LEU A 38 -6.86 6.64 -1.56
CA LEU A 38 -6.84 5.49 -2.47
C LEU A 38 -6.99 4.14 -1.74
N PRO A 39 -6.35 3.88 -0.59
CA PRO A 39 -6.61 2.66 0.18
C PRO A 39 -8.04 2.54 0.70
N GLU A 40 -8.74 3.67 0.80
CA GLU A 40 -10.13 3.79 1.27
C GLU A 40 -11.13 3.80 0.10
N TYR A 41 -10.64 3.85 -1.14
CA TYR A 41 -11.48 3.86 -2.33
C TYR A 41 -12.16 2.50 -2.53
N ARG A 42 -13.49 2.51 -2.71
CA ARG A 42 -14.30 1.30 -2.90
C ARG A 42 -14.41 0.94 -4.37
N TRP A 43 -13.63 -0.06 -4.77
CA TRP A 43 -13.65 -0.63 -6.11
C TRP A 43 -14.86 -1.54 -6.32
N ALA A 44 -15.37 -1.58 -7.55
CA ALA A 44 -16.35 -2.59 -7.91
C ALA A 44 -15.72 -3.99 -7.77
N ASP A 45 -16.46 -4.92 -7.16
CA ASP A 45 -16.06 -6.32 -6.95
C ASP A 45 -14.70 -6.50 -6.23
N ASP A 46 -14.28 -5.52 -5.42
CA ASP A 46 -13.02 -5.54 -4.66
C ASP A 46 -11.78 -5.82 -5.54
N TYR A 47 -11.79 -5.31 -6.78
CA TYR A 47 -10.80 -5.64 -7.80
C TYR A 47 -9.35 -5.28 -7.43
N PHE A 48 -9.15 -4.27 -6.60
CA PHE A 48 -7.83 -3.85 -6.12
C PHE A 48 -7.75 -3.89 -4.60
N ALA A 49 -6.59 -4.33 -4.12
CA ALA A 49 -6.19 -4.25 -2.73
C ALA A 49 -4.81 -3.61 -2.63
N PHE A 50 -4.62 -2.80 -1.59
CA PHE A 50 -3.45 -1.97 -1.36
C PHE A 50 -2.76 -2.45 -0.09
N GLY A 51 -1.48 -2.88 -0.17
CA GLY A 51 -0.81 -3.50 0.97
C GLY A 51 0.71 -3.40 0.98
N HIS A 52 1.26 -3.51 2.20
CA HIS A 52 2.69 -3.42 2.51
C HIS A 52 3.37 -4.79 2.60
N LEU A 53 4.69 -4.78 2.36
CA LEU A 53 5.58 -5.94 2.32
C LEU A 53 5.97 -6.47 3.72
N GLY A 54 5.95 -7.79 3.88
CA GLY A 54 6.44 -8.49 5.07
C GLY A 54 7.68 -9.34 4.79
N PHE A 55 8.62 -9.35 5.74
CA PHE A 55 9.76 -10.24 5.73
C PHE A 55 9.60 -11.31 6.80
N GLN A 56 9.63 -12.58 6.39
CA GLN A 56 9.59 -13.72 7.30
C GLN A 56 11.00 -14.27 7.51
N PHE A 57 11.40 -14.39 8.78
CA PHE A 57 12.67 -14.97 9.17
C PHE A 57 12.40 -16.26 9.96
N TRP A 58 12.81 -17.41 9.41
CA TRP A 58 12.52 -18.73 9.97
C TRP A 58 13.70 -19.28 10.79
N ASN A 59 13.44 -19.73 12.03
CA ASN A 59 14.44 -20.28 12.95
C ASN A 59 15.56 -19.28 13.35
N TRP A 60 15.24 -17.99 13.40
CA TRP A 60 16.15 -16.95 13.88
C TRP A 60 15.97 -16.75 15.40
N PRO A 61 16.97 -16.20 16.11
CA PRO A 61 16.79 -15.70 17.47
C PRO A 61 16.01 -14.38 17.48
N GLU A 62 15.51 -13.98 18.64
CA GLU A 62 14.84 -12.69 18.79
C GLU A 62 15.73 -11.53 18.34
N PHE A 63 15.16 -10.65 17.52
CA PHE A 63 15.82 -9.42 17.10
C PHE A 63 16.00 -8.46 18.28
N THR A 64 17.22 -7.97 18.43
CA THR A 64 17.54 -6.93 19.42
C THR A 64 17.05 -5.57 18.95
N ASP A 65 16.82 -4.64 19.89
CA ASP A 65 16.45 -3.26 19.54
C ASP A 65 17.48 -2.58 18.63
N GLY A 66 18.76 -2.94 18.79
CA GLY A 66 19.82 -2.49 17.90
C GLY A 66 19.70 -3.06 16.49
N PHE A 67 19.29 -4.32 16.34
CA PHE A 67 18.97 -4.90 15.03
C PHE A 67 17.75 -4.23 14.42
N LEU A 68 16.66 -4.06 15.17
CA LEU A 68 15.44 -3.42 14.68
C LEU A 68 15.68 -1.98 14.29
N THR A 69 16.38 -1.21 15.10
CA THR A 69 16.72 0.18 14.77
C THR A 69 17.56 0.23 13.50
N ARG A 70 18.51 -0.70 13.34
CA ARG A 70 19.28 -0.83 12.10
C ARG A 70 18.42 -1.29 10.94
N PHE A 71 17.47 -2.20 11.14
CA PHE A 71 16.58 -2.75 10.11
C PHE A 71 15.54 -1.72 9.65
N THR A 72 14.92 -1.01 10.60
CA THR A 72 14.06 0.15 10.34
C THR A 72 14.79 1.27 9.64
N ARG A 73 16.04 1.54 10.06
CA ARG A 73 16.91 2.48 9.36
C ARG A 73 17.29 1.99 7.95
N VAL A 74 17.44 0.68 7.76
CA VAL A 74 17.67 0.04 6.45
C VAL A 74 16.42 0.07 5.58
N LEU A 75 15.22 0.17 6.16
CA LEU A 75 13.94 0.43 5.47
C LEU A 75 13.62 1.95 5.39
N GLU A 76 14.65 2.79 5.63
CA GLU A 76 14.77 4.19 5.20
C GLU A 76 13.55 5.12 5.43
N GLY A 77 12.78 4.89 6.49
CA GLY A 77 11.66 5.78 6.87
C GLY A 77 10.29 5.32 6.38
N HIS A 78 10.21 4.23 5.61
CA HIS A 78 8.96 3.49 5.47
C HIS A 78 8.47 3.06 6.86
N ARG A 79 7.16 2.99 7.03
CA ARG A 79 6.59 2.47 8.26
C ARG A 79 6.95 1.00 8.39
N THR A 80 8.03 0.74 9.10
CA THR A 80 8.47 -0.61 9.38
C THR A 80 7.70 -1.16 10.55
N VAL A 81 7.13 -2.34 10.37
CA VAL A 81 6.45 -3.07 11.44
C VAL A 81 7.23 -4.36 11.66
N ARG A 82 7.90 -4.47 12.80
CA ARG A 82 8.49 -5.76 13.20
C ARG A 82 7.34 -6.72 13.54
N VAL A 83 7.37 -7.90 12.92
CA VAL A 83 6.48 -9.02 13.26
C VAL A 83 7.34 -10.21 13.70
N TRP A 84 7.04 -10.83 14.85
CA TRP A 84 7.82 -11.91 15.45
C TRP A 84 6.91 -12.95 16.12
N GLY A 85 7.32 -14.23 16.11
CA GLY A 85 6.50 -15.36 16.60
C GLY A 85 5.90 -16.17 15.44
N LYS A 86 4.80 -16.91 15.68
CA LYS A 86 4.08 -17.64 14.63
C LYS A 86 3.20 -16.64 13.85
N LEU A 87 3.36 -16.57 12.52
CA LEU A 87 2.48 -15.81 11.62
C LEU A 87 1.14 -16.52 11.45
#